data_AF-A0A1H8AI99-F1
#
_entry.id   AF-A0A1H8AI99-F1
#
_cell.length_a   1.000
_cell.length_b   1.000
_cell.length_c   1.000
_cell.angle_alpha   90.00
_cell.angle_beta   90.00
_cell.angle_gamma   90.00
#
_symmetry.space_group_name_H-M   'P 1'
#
loop_
_entity.id
_entity.type
_entity.pdbx_description
1 polymer ?
#
loop_
_entity_poly.entity_id
_entity_poly.type
_entity_poly.pdbx_seq_one_letter_code
_entity_poly.pdbx_strand_id
1 'polypeptide(L)'
;MDDANPSGGKKEKRPGRAAFVPSDEQRATVRRMASERLAHPVIAEEVGVSVPTLRKAFVAELRDRVSGGGLFGTEDLAPATPAAPRPKRSGSGGRKRYQPGDRDREKVAVLVSSGMTVDEISRAMAISEPTLRRYYASEIETGALRKRAEVLVALHRTALKGNVAAQKEAIAIMDRARLEQLQDQVRGKAAAKTEAPAPDPVGKKEQAQLDAHGVVTRGPWSELVGRKRG
;
A
#
# COMPACT_ATOMS: atom_id res chain seq x y z
N MET A 1 -4.80 -60.96 -31.67
CA MET A 1 -3.59 -61.37 -32.41
C MET A 1 -3.00 -60.11 -33.02
N ASP A 2 -2.74 -59.08 -32.20
CA ASP A 2 -1.58 -58.99 -31.30
C ASP A 2 -0.30 -59.18 -32.11
N ASP A 3 0.43 -58.08 -32.34
CA ASP A 3 1.86 -58.09 -32.06
C ASP A 3 2.41 -56.68 -31.90
N ALA A 4 3.35 -56.60 -30.97
CA ALA A 4 3.77 -55.42 -30.25
C ALA A 4 4.70 -54.49 -31.04
N ASN A 5 4.55 -53.20 -30.78
CA ASN A 5 5.55 -52.18 -31.04
C ASN A 5 6.63 -52.22 -29.93
N PRO A 6 7.91 -52.48 -30.21
CA PRO A 6 8.93 -52.42 -29.18
C PRO A 6 9.57 -51.03 -29.10
N SER A 7 9.45 -50.47 -27.90
CA SER A 7 10.55 -49.89 -27.14
C SER A 7 11.00 -48.48 -27.51
N GLY A 8 10.61 -47.55 -26.63
CA GLY A 8 11.18 -46.21 -26.52
C GLY A 8 12.67 -46.25 -26.16
N GLY A 9 13.48 -45.68 -27.04
CA GLY A 9 14.90 -45.40 -26.75
C GLY A 9 15.03 -44.33 -25.67
N LYS A 10 15.41 -44.75 -24.46
CA LYS A 10 15.92 -43.86 -23.41
C LYS A 10 17.15 -43.12 -23.95
N LYS A 11 17.11 -41.79 -23.97
CA LYS A 11 18.30 -40.96 -24.23
C LYS A 11 19.30 -41.15 -23.09
N GLU A 12 20.38 -41.89 -23.34
CA GLU A 12 21.51 -41.99 -22.43
C GLU A 12 22.20 -40.63 -22.27
N LYS A 13 22.40 -40.20 -21.01
CA LYS A 13 23.19 -39.01 -20.69
C LYS A 13 24.66 -39.33 -20.92
N ARG A 14 25.28 -38.67 -21.91
CA ARG A 14 26.72 -38.76 -22.15
C ARG A 14 27.47 -38.32 -20.88
N PRO A 15 28.45 -39.08 -20.39
CA PRO A 15 29.24 -38.70 -19.23
C PRO A 15 29.98 -37.38 -19.52
N GLY A 16 29.98 -36.46 -18.54
CA GLY A 16 30.67 -35.17 -18.65
C GLY A 16 32.16 -35.35 -18.93
N ARG A 17 32.73 -34.51 -19.78
CA ARG A 17 34.17 -34.56 -20.14
C ARG A 17 35.02 -34.30 -18.89
N ALA A 18 36.00 -35.17 -18.63
CA ALA A 18 36.94 -35.02 -17.52
C ALA A 18 37.62 -33.64 -17.54
N ALA A 19 37.97 -33.12 -16.36
CA ALA A 19 38.68 -31.84 -16.24
C ALA A 19 40.01 -31.89 -16.99
N PHE A 20 40.32 -30.84 -17.75
CA PHE A 20 41.60 -30.74 -18.46
C PHE A 20 42.74 -30.58 -17.45
N VAL A 21 43.66 -31.54 -17.44
CA VAL A 21 44.89 -31.52 -16.64
C VAL A 21 46.06 -31.25 -17.59
N PRO A 22 46.76 -30.11 -17.47
CA PRO A 22 47.93 -29.81 -18.30
C PRO A 22 49.06 -30.82 -18.11
N SER A 23 49.62 -31.32 -19.22
CA SER A 23 50.88 -32.09 -19.22
C SER A 23 52.07 -31.17 -18.93
N ASP A 24 53.15 -31.71 -18.34
CA ASP A 24 54.38 -30.96 -18.05
C ASP A 24 55.05 -30.43 -19.32
N GLU A 25 54.98 -31.17 -20.42
CA GLU A 25 55.44 -30.70 -21.74
C GLU A 25 54.64 -29.49 -22.21
N GLN A 26 53.32 -29.50 -22.04
CA GLN A 26 52.45 -28.37 -22.38
C GLN A 26 52.79 -27.14 -21.53
N ARG A 27 53.10 -27.32 -20.24
CA ARG A 27 53.53 -26.24 -19.36
C ARG A 27 54.86 -25.64 -19.80
N ALA A 28 55.83 -26.48 -20.17
CA ALA A 28 57.12 -26.03 -20.69
C ALA A 28 56.96 -25.22 -21.99
N THR A 29 56.11 -25.69 -22.91
CA THR A 29 55.81 -24.98 -24.17
C THR A 29 55.14 -23.63 -23.92
N VAL A 30 54.11 -23.56 -23.05
CA VAL A 30 53.46 -22.29 -22.69
C VAL A 30 54.46 -21.33 -22.06
N ARG A 31 55.32 -21.81 -21.15
CA ARG A 31 56.33 -20.98 -20.50
C ARG A 31 57.33 -20.39 -21.50
N ARG A 32 57.80 -21.20 -22.45
CA ARG A 32 58.71 -20.76 -23.53
C ARG A 32 58.04 -19.72 -24.44
N MET A 33 56.84 -19.98 -24.93
CA MET A 33 56.17 -19.05 -25.84
C MET A 33 55.69 -17.77 -25.13
N ALA A 34 55.38 -17.84 -23.84
CA ALA A 34 55.05 -16.68 -23.02
C ALA A 34 56.26 -15.78 -22.79
N SER A 35 57.46 -16.34 -22.59
CA SER A 35 58.71 -15.54 -22.49
C SER A 35 59.09 -14.89 -23.82
N GLU A 36 58.78 -15.54 -24.94
CA GLU A 36 58.89 -14.99 -26.30
C GLU A 36 57.82 -13.92 -26.64
N ARG A 37 56.92 -13.60 -25.70
CA ARG A 37 55.82 -12.62 -25.83
C ARG A 37 54.81 -12.93 -26.94
N LEU A 38 54.66 -14.20 -27.32
CA LEU A 38 53.65 -14.61 -28.29
C LEU A 38 52.23 -14.38 -27.76
N ALA A 39 51.30 -14.12 -28.68
CA ALA A 39 49.91 -13.86 -28.34
C ALA A 39 49.21 -15.14 -27.86
N HIS A 40 48.32 -15.02 -26.87
CA HIS A 40 47.55 -16.16 -26.34
C HIS A 40 46.84 -17.05 -27.37
N PRO A 41 46.27 -16.53 -28.49
CA PRO A 41 45.70 -17.42 -29.52
C PRO A 41 46.76 -18.33 -30.17
N VAL A 42 47.97 -17.83 -30.42
CA VAL A 42 49.07 -18.60 -31.02
C VAL A 42 49.55 -19.69 -30.05
N ILE A 43 49.70 -19.33 -28.77
CA ILE A 43 50.06 -20.29 -27.71
C ILE A 43 48.98 -21.37 -27.55
N ALA A 44 47.71 -20.99 -27.65
CA ALA A 44 46.59 -21.91 -27.51
C ALA A 44 46.53 -22.92 -28.67
N GLU A 45 46.82 -22.47 -29.89
CA GLU A 45 46.91 -23.30 -31.09
C GLU A 45 48.04 -24.33 -30.98
N GLU A 46 49.25 -23.90 -30.60
CA GLU A 46 50.42 -24.77 -30.46
C GLU A 46 50.22 -25.88 -29.41
N VAL A 47 49.54 -25.54 -28.31
CA VAL A 47 49.27 -26.48 -27.21
C VAL A 47 48.03 -27.34 -27.48
N GLY A 48 47.25 -27.01 -28.52
CA GLY A 48 46.02 -27.73 -28.88
C GLY A 48 44.85 -27.51 -27.92
N VAL A 49 44.79 -26.35 -27.25
CA VAL A 49 43.75 -26.02 -26.26
C VAL A 49 42.99 -24.75 -26.63
N SER A 50 41.78 -24.58 -26.09
CA SER A 50 41.05 -23.31 -26.28
C SER A 50 41.69 -22.17 -25.48
N VAL A 51 41.62 -20.92 -25.97
CA VAL A 51 42.15 -19.74 -25.26
C VAL A 51 41.59 -19.60 -23.83
N PRO A 52 40.28 -19.86 -23.56
CA PRO A 52 39.76 -19.90 -22.20
C PRO A 52 40.42 -20.98 -21.32
N THR A 53 40.67 -22.17 -21.87
CA THR A 53 41.38 -23.26 -21.17
C THR A 53 42.82 -22.87 -20.88
N LEU A 54 43.50 -22.24 -21.86
CA LEU A 54 44.87 -21.73 -21.69
C LEU A 54 44.94 -20.74 -20.52
N ARG A 55 44.04 -19.74 -20.49
CA ARG A 55 43.99 -18.72 -19.43
C ARG A 55 43.68 -19.30 -18.06
N LYS A 56 42.91 -20.39 -17.97
CA LYS A 56 42.49 -20.98 -16.70
C LYS A 56 43.52 -21.99 -16.15
N ALA A 57 44.10 -22.80 -17.02
CA ALA A 57 44.94 -23.93 -16.61
C ALA A 57 46.44 -23.58 -16.54
N PHE A 58 46.88 -22.53 -17.24
CA PHE A 58 48.28 -22.09 -17.32
C PHE A 58 48.49 -20.67 -16.77
N VAL A 59 47.77 -20.32 -15.69
CA VAL A 59 47.82 -18.98 -15.06
C VAL A 59 49.22 -18.65 -14.57
N ALA A 60 49.97 -19.63 -14.06
CA ALA A 60 51.30 -19.42 -13.51
C ALA A 60 52.32 -19.08 -14.61
N GLU A 61 52.24 -19.79 -15.73
CA GLU A 61 53.13 -19.69 -16.88
C GLU A 61 52.88 -18.41 -17.69
N LEU A 62 51.61 -17.95 -17.74
CA LEU A 62 51.25 -16.68 -18.36
C LEU A 62 51.53 -15.46 -17.47
N ARG A 63 51.75 -15.65 -16.16
CA ARG A 63 52.04 -14.55 -15.21
C ARG A 63 53.44 -13.97 -15.42
N ASP A 64 54.40 -14.74 -15.91
CA ASP A 64 55.75 -14.24 -16.26
C ASP A 64 55.73 -13.17 -17.36
N ARG A 65 54.62 -13.06 -18.13
CA ARG A 65 54.38 -11.94 -19.04
C ARG A 65 54.23 -10.58 -18.32
N VAL A 66 53.78 -10.59 -17.05
CA VAL A 66 53.47 -9.38 -16.27
C VAL A 66 54.67 -8.87 -15.47
N SER A 67 55.68 -9.72 -15.22
CA SER A 67 56.89 -9.32 -14.47
C SER A 67 57.92 -8.54 -15.29
N GLY A 68 57.67 -8.28 -16.58
CA GLY A 68 58.60 -7.62 -17.49
C GLY A 68 58.03 -6.37 -18.18
N GLY A 69 57.87 -5.28 -17.41
CA GLY A 69 57.71 -3.92 -17.96
C GLY A 69 56.45 -3.17 -17.52
N GLY A 70 56.41 -2.74 -16.25
CA GLY A 70 55.54 -1.65 -15.83
C GLY A 70 56.22 -0.32 -16.17
N LEU A 71 55.69 0.42 -17.15
CA LEU A 71 56.11 1.79 -17.50
C LEU A 71 55.57 2.85 -16.50
N PHE A 72 55.22 2.41 -15.29
CA PHE A 72 54.77 3.23 -14.17
C PHE A 72 55.58 2.76 -12.95
N GLY A 73 56.42 3.64 -12.43
CA GLY A 73 57.32 3.36 -11.31
C GLY A 73 56.56 2.82 -10.11
N THR A 74 56.99 1.65 -9.64
CA THR A 74 56.60 1.13 -8.34
C THR A 74 57.47 1.81 -7.29
N GLU A 75 57.04 2.97 -6.81
CA GLU A 75 57.29 3.27 -5.40
C GLU A 75 56.65 2.14 -4.58
N ASP A 76 57.34 1.70 -3.53
CA ASP A 76 56.91 0.69 -2.55
C ASP A 76 55.57 1.07 -1.90
N LEU A 77 54.47 0.91 -2.63
CA LEU A 77 53.13 0.89 -2.07
C LEU A 77 52.95 -0.47 -1.40
N ALA A 78 53.17 -0.48 -0.08
CA ALA A 78 52.78 -1.55 0.82
C ALA A 78 51.44 -2.17 0.38
N PRO A 79 51.27 -3.50 0.48
CA PRO A 79 50.07 -4.16 -0.03
C PRO A 79 48.86 -3.52 0.64
N ALA A 80 48.06 -2.79 -0.14
CA ALA A 80 46.83 -2.18 0.34
C ALA A 80 45.96 -3.31 0.91
N THR A 81 45.88 -3.37 2.24
CA THR A 81 44.97 -4.28 2.94
C THR A 81 43.61 -4.11 2.27
N PRO A 82 42.92 -5.19 1.85
CA PRO A 82 41.63 -5.06 1.21
C PRO A 82 40.71 -4.33 2.19
N ALA A 83 40.39 -3.07 1.86
CA ALA A 83 39.53 -2.25 2.68
C ALA A 83 38.25 -3.04 2.92
N ALA A 84 37.87 -3.21 4.19
CA ALA A 84 36.66 -3.91 4.57
C ALA A 84 35.48 -3.41 3.71
N PRO A 85 34.56 -4.31 3.28
CA PRO A 85 33.45 -3.91 2.43
C PRO A 85 32.72 -2.75 3.10
N ARG A 86 32.70 -1.58 2.44
CA ARG A 86 31.98 -0.42 2.94
C ARG A 86 30.56 -0.87 3.25
N PRO A 87 30.01 -0.60 4.45
CA PRO A 87 28.67 -1.03 4.77
C PRO A 87 27.74 -0.48 3.69
N LYS A 88 26.92 -1.35 3.09
CA LYS A 88 25.88 -0.93 2.16
C LYS A 88 25.11 0.18 2.87
N ARG A 89 25.09 1.39 2.29
CA ARG A 89 24.33 2.52 2.84
C ARG A 89 22.92 1.99 3.10
N SER A 90 22.52 1.90 4.37
CA SER A 90 21.18 1.49 4.76
C SER A 90 20.22 2.38 3.98
N GLY A 91 19.36 1.77 3.17
CA GLY A 91 18.56 2.45 2.15
C GLY A 91 17.80 3.66 2.69
N SER A 92 18.43 4.82 2.63
CA SER A 92 17.80 6.14 2.78
C SER A 92 17.71 6.83 1.42
N GLY A 93 18.03 6.12 0.33
CA GLY A 93 17.98 6.62 -1.05
C GLY A 93 16.58 6.62 -1.68
N GLY A 94 15.52 6.71 -0.87
CA GLY A 94 14.15 6.89 -1.35
C GLY A 94 13.72 8.35 -1.21
N ARG A 95 12.74 8.78 -2.02
CA ARG A 95 12.06 10.08 -1.81
C ARG A 95 11.58 10.12 -0.35
N LYS A 96 11.95 11.19 0.37
CA LYS A 96 11.54 11.36 1.77
C LYS A 96 10.03 11.17 1.88
N ARG A 97 9.59 10.44 2.92
CA ARG A 97 8.16 10.28 3.22
C ARG A 97 7.55 11.66 3.39
N TYR A 98 6.35 11.86 2.85
CA TYR A 98 5.60 13.09 3.02
C TYR A 98 5.39 13.35 4.52
N GLN A 99 5.74 14.55 4.97
CA GLN A 99 5.49 15.00 6.33
C GLN A 99 4.57 16.23 6.27
N PRO A 100 3.34 16.14 6.79
CA PRO A 100 2.44 17.29 6.85
C PRO A 100 2.98 18.32 7.84
N GLY A 101 3.21 19.55 7.39
CA GLY A 101 3.56 20.66 8.26
C GLY A 101 2.33 21.33 8.88
N ASP A 102 2.49 21.99 10.02
CA ASP A 102 1.37 22.66 10.72
C ASP A 102 0.71 23.74 9.86
N ARG A 103 1.50 24.47 9.07
CA ARG A 103 0.98 25.46 8.11
C ARG A 103 0.10 24.82 7.04
N ASP A 104 0.44 23.62 6.60
CA ASP A 104 -0.33 22.91 5.58
C ASP A 104 -1.60 22.30 6.18
N ARG A 105 -1.56 21.86 7.45
CA ARG A 105 -2.75 21.46 8.21
C ARG A 105 -3.74 22.60 8.36
N GLU A 106 -3.24 23.78 8.72
CA GLU A 106 -4.04 24.99 8.84
C GLU A 106 -4.71 25.36 7.51
N LYS A 107 -3.95 25.33 6.40
CA LYS A 107 -4.51 25.54 5.06
C LYS A 107 -5.62 24.55 4.73
N VAL A 108 -5.38 23.25 4.96
CA VAL A 108 -6.39 22.21 4.70
C VAL A 108 -7.66 22.47 5.52
N ALA A 109 -7.53 22.82 6.81
CA ALA A 109 -8.69 23.13 7.64
C ALA A 109 -9.49 24.34 7.10
N VAL A 110 -8.81 25.38 6.62
CA VAL A 110 -9.46 26.54 5.99
C VAL A 110 -10.19 26.14 4.70
N LEU A 111 -9.54 25.37 3.82
CA LEU A 111 -10.15 24.93 2.56
C LEU A 111 -11.39 24.03 2.81
N VAL A 112 -11.31 23.13 3.79
CA VAL A 112 -12.46 22.31 4.22
C VAL A 112 -13.58 23.18 4.77
N SER A 113 -13.27 24.22 5.55
CA SER A 113 -14.29 25.14 6.09
C SER A 113 -15.04 25.92 5.01
N SER A 114 -14.39 26.17 3.87
CA SER A 114 -14.99 26.83 2.70
C SER A 114 -15.95 25.94 1.90
N GLY A 115 -16.01 24.64 2.22
CA GLY A 115 -16.88 23.67 1.56
C GLY A 115 -16.27 22.99 0.34
N MET A 116 -14.96 23.13 0.12
CA MET A 116 -14.27 22.42 -0.96
C MET A 116 -14.27 20.91 -0.74
N THR A 117 -14.40 20.17 -1.84
CA THR A 117 -14.32 18.71 -1.85
C THR A 117 -12.88 18.24 -1.68
N VAL A 118 -12.72 16.99 -1.24
CA VAL A 118 -11.40 16.36 -1.07
C VAL A 118 -10.58 16.35 -2.38
N ASP A 119 -11.23 16.18 -3.54
CA ASP A 119 -10.57 16.24 -4.85
C ASP A 119 -10.02 17.65 -5.12
N GLU A 120 -10.83 18.69 -4.94
CA GLU A 120 -10.42 20.08 -5.13
C GLU A 120 -9.28 20.48 -4.19
N ILE A 121 -9.34 20.06 -2.93
CA ILE A 121 -8.28 20.32 -1.95
C ILE A 121 -6.98 19.60 -2.34
N SER A 122 -7.08 18.36 -2.84
CA SER A 122 -5.91 17.60 -3.29
C SER A 122 -5.19 18.31 -4.44
N ARG A 123 -5.96 18.86 -5.39
CA ARG A 123 -5.44 19.65 -6.51
C ARG A 123 -4.84 20.97 -6.05
N ALA A 124 -5.50 21.68 -5.13
CA ALA A 124 -5.02 22.93 -4.56
C ALA A 124 -3.69 22.76 -3.78
N MET A 125 -3.52 21.64 -3.10
CA MET A 125 -2.33 21.30 -2.31
C MET A 125 -1.25 20.56 -3.12
N ALA A 126 -1.52 20.23 -4.39
CA ALA A 126 -0.65 19.44 -5.26
C ALA A 126 -0.20 18.09 -4.63
N ILE A 127 -1.12 17.43 -3.91
CA ILE A 127 -0.90 16.10 -3.31
C ILE A 127 -1.99 15.14 -3.78
N SER A 128 -1.72 13.84 -3.72
CA SER A 128 -2.73 12.85 -4.08
C SER A 128 -3.81 12.76 -3.00
N GLU A 129 -5.06 12.54 -3.41
CA GLU A 129 -6.20 12.28 -2.52
C GLU A 129 -5.91 11.24 -1.42
N PRO A 130 -5.31 10.05 -1.69
CA PRO A 130 -5.00 9.10 -0.63
C PRO A 130 -3.97 9.64 0.38
N THR A 131 -3.09 10.54 -0.04
CA THR A 131 -2.16 11.23 0.87
C THR A 131 -2.93 12.20 1.76
N LEU A 132 -3.86 12.98 1.19
CA LEU A 132 -4.67 13.92 1.96
C LEU A 132 -5.49 13.18 3.03
N ARG A 133 -6.22 12.12 2.63
CA ARG A 133 -7.03 11.31 3.56
C ARG A 133 -6.21 10.65 4.67
N ARG A 134 -4.98 10.21 4.37
CA ARG A 134 -4.10 9.56 5.36
C ARG A 134 -3.56 10.53 6.40
N TYR A 135 -3.12 11.72 5.97
CA TYR A 135 -2.37 12.64 6.83
C TYR A 135 -3.23 13.75 7.46
N TYR A 136 -4.38 14.05 6.86
CA TYR A 136 -5.26 15.16 7.24
C TYR A 136 -6.70 14.71 7.57
N ALA A 137 -6.87 13.47 8.04
CA ALA A 137 -8.20 12.93 8.39
C ALA A 137 -8.94 13.83 9.39
N SER A 138 -8.25 14.28 10.45
CA SER A 138 -8.82 15.17 11.47
C SER A 138 -9.32 16.49 10.90
N GLU A 139 -8.59 17.08 9.96
CA GLU A 139 -8.91 18.36 9.33
C GLU A 139 -10.07 18.22 8.35
N ILE A 140 -10.21 17.07 7.68
CA ILE A 140 -11.35 16.77 6.82
C ILE A 140 -12.62 16.58 7.65
N GLU A 141 -12.56 15.83 8.74
CA GLU A 141 -13.73 15.51 9.56
C GLU A 141 -14.17 16.68 10.45
N THR A 142 -13.21 17.33 11.13
CA THR A 142 -13.50 18.32 12.17
C THR A 142 -13.03 19.73 11.82
N GLY A 143 -12.18 19.90 10.79
CA GLY A 143 -11.58 21.19 10.45
C GLY A 143 -12.61 22.25 10.06
N ALA A 144 -13.68 21.86 9.35
CA ALA A 144 -14.79 22.77 9.06
C ALA A 144 -15.43 23.33 10.33
N LEU A 145 -15.78 22.46 11.28
CA LEU A 145 -16.41 22.86 12.54
C LEU A 145 -15.46 23.71 13.38
N ARG A 146 -14.20 23.32 13.48
CA ARG A 146 -13.18 24.05 14.25
C ARG A 146 -12.97 25.46 13.72
N LYS A 147 -12.79 25.62 12.40
CA LYS A 147 -12.60 26.94 11.79
C LYS A 147 -13.84 27.81 11.88
N ARG A 148 -15.02 27.23 11.69
CA ARG A 148 -16.29 27.95 11.92
C ARG A 148 -16.39 28.44 13.37
N ALA A 149 -16.05 27.61 14.35
CA ALA A 149 -16.04 28.02 15.75
C ALA A 149 -15.04 29.17 16.03
N GLU A 150 -13.83 29.11 15.48
CA GLU A 150 -12.84 30.18 15.61
C GLU A 150 -13.34 31.52 15.04
N VAL A 151 -13.97 31.48 13.86
CA VAL A 151 -14.58 32.67 13.24
C VAL A 151 -15.73 33.20 14.07
N LEU A 152 -16.61 32.33 14.60
CA LEU A 152 -17.71 32.73 15.48
C LEU A 152 -17.23 33.39 16.78
N VAL A 153 -16.17 32.85 17.40
CA VAL A 153 -15.56 33.46 18.59
C VAL A 153 -14.96 34.82 18.26
N ALA A 154 -14.27 34.95 17.12
CA ALA A 154 -13.73 36.23 16.66
C ALA A 154 -14.85 37.25 16.41
N LEU A 155 -15.93 36.84 15.73
CA LEU A 155 -17.12 37.68 15.48
C LEU A 155 -17.78 38.13 16.78
N HIS A 156 -17.92 37.23 17.75
CA HIS A 156 -18.49 37.59 19.05
C HIS A 156 -17.61 38.61 19.79
N ARG A 157 -16.28 38.43 19.76
CA ARG A 157 -15.34 39.40 20.34
C ARG A 157 -15.41 40.77 19.67
N THR A 158 -15.57 40.83 18.35
CA THR A 158 -15.72 42.12 17.64
C THR A 158 -17.08 42.77 17.90
N ALA A 159 -18.14 41.97 18.04
CA ALA A 159 -19.45 42.44 18.45
C ALA A 159 -19.44 43.06 19.86
N LEU A 160 -18.76 42.44 20.83
CA LEU A 160 -18.59 42.97 22.18
C LEU A 160 -17.79 44.28 22.23
N LYS A 161 -16.89 44.50 21.27
CA LYS A 161 -16.13 45.76 21.14
C LYS A 161 -16.98 46.92 20.58
N GLY A 162 -18.26 46.71 20.27
CA GLY A 162 -19.18 47.74 19.81
C GLY A 162 -19.32 47.88 18.30
N ASN A 163 -18.83 46.92 17.51
CA ASN A 163 -19.09 46.92 16.07
C ASN A 163 -20.54 46.49 15.79
N VAL A 164 -21.39 47.46 15.43
CA VAL A 164 -22.84 47.25 15.18
C VAL A 164 -23.10 46.24 14.06
N ALA A 165 -22.27 46.20 13.01
CA ALA A 165 -22.44 45.23 11.93
C ALA A 165 -22.18 43.79 12.42
N ALA A 166 -21.13 43.61 13.23
CA ALA A 166 -20.82 42.31 13.85
C ALA A 166 -21.90 41.89 14.86
N GLN A 167 -22.47 42.82 15.61
CA GLN A 167 -23.59 42.55 16.53
C GLN A 167 -24.83 42.07 15.77
N LYS A 168 -25.19 42.73 14.67
CA LYS A 168 -26.32 42.32 13.82
C LYS A 168 -26.12 40.90 13.27
N GLU A 169 -24.94 40.60 12.75
CA GLU A 169 -24.68 39.25 12.23
C GLU A 169 -24.66 38.20 13.34
N ALA A 170 -24.09 38.50 14.51
CA ALA A 170 -24.08 37.58 15.64
C ALA A 170 -25.51 37.23 16.10
N ILE A 171 -26.40 38.23 16.20
CA ILE A 171 -27.81 38.02 16.53
C ILE A 171 -28.49 37.18 15.44
N ALA A 172 -28.28 37.50 14.17
CA ALA A 172 -28.87 36.76 13.05
C ALA A 172 -28.45 35.27 13.03
N ILE A 173 -27.21 34.97 13.42
CA ILE A 173 -26.72 33.59 13.56
C ILE A 173 -27.44 32.88 14.71
N MET A 174 -27.62 33.54 15.87
CA MET A 174 -28.35 32.97 17.00
C MET A 174 -29.82 32.71 16.66
N ASP A 175 -30.45 33.63 15.95
CA ASP A 175 -31.84 33.48 15.50
C ASP A 175 -32.01 32.31 14.53
N ARG A 176 -31.09 32.16 13.55
CA ARG A 176 -31.08 31.00 12.65
C ARG A 176 -30.91 29.68 13.41
N ALA A 177 -29.98 29.62 14.36
CA ALA A 177 -29.77 28.43 15.19
C ALA A 177 -31.01 28.08 16.03
N ARG A 178 -31.68 29.08 16.60
CA ARG A 178 -32.92 28.89 17.36
C ARG A 178 -34.05 28.35 16.46
N LEU A 179 -34.17 28.86 15.24
CA LEU A 179 -35.17 28.38 14.27
C LEU A 179 -34.92 26.92 13.88
N GLU A 180 -33.67 26.55 13.61
CA GLU A 180 -33.29 25.17 13.29
C GLU A 180 -33.62 24.21 14.44
N GLN A 181 -33.29 24.58 15.69
CA GLN A 181 -33.65 23.80 16.87
C GLN A 181 -35.17 23.61 17.02
N LEU A 182 -35.96 24.65 16.75
CA LEU A 182 -37.41 24.56 16.78
C LEU A 182 -37.94 23.63 15.67
N GLN A 183 -37.36 23.69 14.47
CA GLN A 183 -37.72 22.80 13.37
C GLN A 183 -37.44 21.33 13.71
N ASP A 184 -36.28 21.04 14.29
CA ASP A 184 -35.93 19.69 14.74
C ASP A 184 -36.82 19.20 15.87
N GLN A 185 -37.18 20.06 16.82
CA GLN A 185 -38.15 19.72 17.87
C GLN A 185 -39.54 19.40 17.31
N VAL A 186 -40.00 20.15 16.31
CA VAL A 186 -41.28 19.89 15.63
C VAL A 186 -41.21 18.56 14.86
N ARG A 187 -40.12 18.30 14.12
CA ARG A 187 -39.89 17.04 13.42
C ARG A 187 -39.81 15.85 14.38
N GLY A 188 -39.06 15.97 15.47
CA GLY A 188 -38.94 14.94 16.49
C GLY A 188 -40.26 14.63 17.21
N LYS A 189 -41.06 15.67 17.52
CA LYS A 189 -42.42 15.49 18.07
C LYS A 189 -43.38 14.86 17.05
N ALA A 190 -43.25 15.18 15.76
CA ALA A 190 -44.04 14.55 14.71
C ALA A 190 -43.68 13.06 14.53
N ALA A 191 -42.39 12.72 14.60
CA ALA A 191 -41.93 11.33 14.58
C ALA A 191 -42.44 10.53 15.78
N ALA A 192 -42.38 11.10 16.99
CA ALA A 192 -42.92 10.48 18.22
C ALA A 192 -44.46 10.33 18.20
N LYS A 193 -45.18 11.16 17.41
CA LYS A 193 -46.64 11.06 17.25
C LYS A 193 -47.07 10.09 16.13
N THR A 194 -46.11 9.51 15.40
CA THR A 194 -46.36 8.53 14.32
C THR A 194 -46.13 7.09 14.78
N GLU A 195 -45.64 6.85 16.00
CA GLU A 195 -45.82 5.56 16.66
C GLU A 195 -47.32 5.34 16.86
N ALA A 196 -47.84 4.27 16.26
CA ALA A 196 -49.26 3.96 16.16
C ALA A 196 -49.96 4.18 17.51
N PRO A 197 -51.13 4.85 17.55
CA PRO A 197 -51.87 5.00 18.78
C PRO A 197 -52.06 3.60 19.39
N ALA A 198 -51.63 3.43 20.65
CA ALA A 198 -51.89 2.21 21.39
C ALA A 198 -53.37 1.87 21.23
N PRO A 199 -53.72 0.62 20.84
CA PRO A 199 -55.11 0.29 20.54
C PRO A 199 -55.97 0.60 21.76
N ASP A 200 -57.06 1.33 21.53
CA ASP A 200 -58.03 1.69 22.57
C ASP A 200 -58.38 0.42 23.36
N PRO A 201 -58.48 0.48 24.70
CA PRO A 201 -58.77 -0.69 25.51
C PRO A 201 -60.17 -1.20 25.15
N VAL A 202 -60.20 -2.25 24.33
CA VAL A 202 -61.40 -2.95 23.89
C VAL A 202 -62.18 -3.38 25.14
N GLY A 203 -63.44 -2.95 25.22
CA GLY A 203 -64.27 -3.25 26.37
C GLY A 203 -64.35 -4.76 26.59
N LYS A 204 -64.35 -5.21 27.85
CA LYS A 204 -64.29 -6.64 28.24
C LYS A 204 -65.27 -7.55 27.47
N LYS A 205 -66.38 -7.00 26.97
CA LYS A 205 -67.38 -7.71 26.16
C LYS A 205 -66.94 -7.97 24.71
N GLU A 206 -66.26 -7.02 24.09
CA GLU A 206 -65.76 -7.16 22.72
C GLU A 206 -64.53 -8.06 22.68
N GLN A 207 -63.66 -7.98 23.70
CA GLN A 207 -62.52 -8.90 23.83
C GLN A 207 -63.00 -10.36 23.98
N ALA A 208 -64.05 -10.60 24.78
CA ALA A 208 -64.65 -11.92 24.92
C ALA A 208 -65.26 -12.45 23.60
N GLN A 209 -65.84 -11.57 22.77
CA GLN A 209 -66.35 -11.95 21.44
C GLN A 209 -65.23 -12.28 20.45
N LEU A 210 -64.14 -11.52 20.48
CA LEU A 210 -62.96 -11.75 19.65
C LEU A 210 -62.25 -13.06 20.06
N ASP A 211 -62.10 -13.31 21.35
CA ASP A 211 -61.52 -14.55 21.86
C ASP A 211 -62.40 -15.76 21.51
N ALA A 212 -63.73 -15.64 21.61
CA ALA A 212 -64.65 -16.69 21.18
C ALA A 212 -64.54 -16.98 19.67
N HIS A 213 -64.46 -15.93 18.82
CA HIS A 213 -64.24 -16.11 17.39
C HIS A 213 -62.86 -16.72 17.07
N GLY A 214 -61.83 -16.34 17.83
CA GLY A 214 -60.50 -16.91 17.73
C GLY A 214 -60.45 -18.41 18.07
N VAL A 215 -61.18 -18.83 19.10
CA VAL A 215 -61.30 -20.24 19.48
C VAL A 215 -62.03 -21.06 18.41
N VAL A 216 -63.05 -20.50 17.76
CA VAL A 216 -63.76 -21.17 16.65
C VAL A 216 -62.88 -21.31 15.40
N THR A 217 -62.02 -20.33 15.14
CA THR A 217 -61.20 -20.29 13.91
C THR A 217 -59.85 -20.99 14.02
N ARG A 218 -59.25 -21.07 15.22
CA ARG A 218 -57.90 -21.65 15.41
C ARG A 218 -57.78 -22.59 16.60
N GLY A 219 -58.88 -22.89 17.31
CA GLY A 219 -58.87 -23.73 18.50
C GLY A 219 -59.12 -25.23 18.22
N PRO A 220 -58.85 -26.11 19.21
CA PRO A 220 -59.02 -27.57 19.09
C PRO A 220 -60.45 -28.03 18.79
N TRP A 221 -61.45 -27.15 19.00
CA TRP A 221 -62.85 -27.41 18.72
C TRP A 221 -63.24 -27.15 17.24
N SER A 222 -62.39 -26.46 16.48
CA SER A 222 -62.63 -26.15 15.05
C SER A 222 -62.71 -27.42 14.20
N GLU A 223 -61.89 -28.42 14.49
CA GLU A 223 -61.87 -29.72 13.80
C GLU A 223 -63.15 -30.55 14.05
N LEU A 224 -63.78 -30.37 15.21
CA LEU A 224 -65.01 -31.07 15.58
C LEU A 224 -66.23 -30.45 14.88
N VAL A 225 -66.28 -29.12 14.78
CA VAL A 225 -67.39 -28.39 14.11
C VAL A 225 -67.30 -28.52 12.58
N GLY A 226 -66.10 -28.64 12.01
CA GLY A 226 -65.90 -28.87 10.58
C GLY A 226 -66.28 -30.28 10.11
N ARG A 227 -66.38 -31.26 11.01
CA ARG A 227 -66.69 -32.66 10.67
C ARG A 227 -68.18 -32.96 10.83
N LYS A 228 -69.03 -32.45 9.92
CA LYS A 228 -70.44 -32.87 9.84
C LYS A 228 -70.67 -33.83 8.67
N ARG A 229 -70.72 -35.13 9.03
CA ARG A 229 -71.45 -36.28 8.46
C ARG A 229 -71.51 -36.43 6.92
N GLY A 230 -70.77 -37.42 6.41
CA GLY A 230 -71.29 -38.37 5.42
C GLY A 230 -71.93 -39.55 6.14
#